data_AF-A0A8H3SET3-F1
#
_entry.id   AF-A0A8H3SET3-F1
#
_cell.length_a   1.000
_cell.length_b   1.000
_cell.length_c   1.000
_cell.angle_alpha   90.00
_cell.angle_beta   90.00
_cell.angle_gamma   90.00
#
_symmetry.space_group_name_H-M   'P 1'
#
loop_
_entity.id
_entity.type
_entity.pdbx_description
1 polymer ?
#
loop_
_entity_poly.entity_id
_entity_poly.type
_entity_poly.pdbx_seq_one_letter_code
_entity_poly.pdbx_strand_id
1 'polypeptide(L)'
;MSIYNETGLQLAPPQLVVRCIPRSKTKEPKMSSDAIYNIVKLVPKPGKYDEVVEAFEALAKHIQAHEHKTQIYFAIRPEGTDELIIVEKYTDAANLKEHASTQEFKNFSRRLAPCLAQPPEMKRSKFLTGFDGRSKI
;
A
#
# COMPACT_ATOMS: atom_id res chain seq x y z
N MET A 1 48.44 -24.89 70.07
CA MET A 1 46.97 -24.77 70.02
C MET A 1 46.51 -25.46 68.76
N SER A 2 45.85 -26.61 68.92
CA SER A 2 45.26 -27.44 67.87
C SER A 2 44.05 -26.74 67.23
N ILE A 3 43.83 -26.85 65.92
CA ILE A 3 42.79 -27.73 65.32
C ILE A 3 42.70 -27.52 63.79
N TYR A 4 42.70 -28.65 63.07
CA TYR A 4 42.24 -28.79 61.68
C TYR A 4 40.71 -28.73 61.61
N ASN A 5 40.17 -28.40 60.42
CA ASN A 5 39.01 -29.06 59.79
C ASN A 5 39.05 -28.71 58.29
N GLU A 6 39.22 -29.62 57.33
CA GLU A 6 38.37 -30.76 56.92
C GLU A 6 36.94 -30.32 56.53
N THR A 7 36.80 -29.75 55.34
CA THR A 7 35.63 -29.95 54.47
C THR A 7 36.00 -29.66 53.02
N GLY A 8 36.43 -30.71 52.30
CA GLY A 8 36.46 -30.71 50.85
C GLY A 8 35.04 -30.66 50.30
N LEU A 9 34.58 -29.48 49.88
CA LEU A 9 33.37 -29.34 49.08
C LEU A 9 33.67 -28.46 47.87
N GLN A 10 34.01 -29.11 46.75
CA GLN A 10 33.99 -28.49 45.43
C GLN A 10 32.54 -28.07 45.14
N LEU A 11 32.23 -26.78 45.26
CA LEU A 11 30.96 -26.25 44.78
C LEU A 11 30.95 -26.33 43.26
N ALA A 12 30.20 -27.27 42.70
CA ALA A 12 29.86 -27.28 41.29
C ALA A 12 29.08 -25.99 40.95
N PRO A 13 29.35 -25.33 39.80
CA PRO A 13 28.62 -24.13 39.42
C PRO A 13 27.12 -24.45 39.28
N PRO A 14 26.23 -23.51 39.64
CA PRO A 14 24.79 -23.70 39.44
C PRO A 14 24.56 -23.92 37.95
N GLN A 15 24.01 -25.08 37.59
CA GLN A 15 23.52 -25.30 36.25
C GLN A 15 22.43 -24.27 35.98
N LEU A 16 22.71 -23.35 35.06
CA LEU A 16 21.75 -22.39 34.55
C LEU A 16 20.65 -23.18 33.83
N VAL A 17 19.60 -23.55 34.55
CA VAL A 17 18.38 -24.04 33.93
C VAL A 17 17.75 -22.86 33.21
N VAL A 18 18.11 -22.66 31.94
CA VAL A 18 17.38 -21.77 31.04
C VAL A 18 16.00 -22.39 30.85
N ARG A 19 15.08 -22.00 31.72
CA ARG A 19 13.66 -22.31 31.57
C ARG A 19 13.22 -21.54 30.33
N CYS A 20 13.15 -22.22 29.17
CA CYS A 20 12.51 -21.67 27.98
C CYS A 20 11.06 -21.37 28.34
N ILE A 21 10.76 -20.13 28.69
CA ILE A 21 9.40 -19.63 28.78
C ILE A 21 8.86 -19.66 27.35
N PRO A 22 7.83 -20.46 27.03
CA PRO A 22 7.23 -20.39 25.71
C PRO A 22 6.72 -18.96 25.51
N ARG A 23 7.22 -18.27 24.47
CA ARG A 23 6.64 -16.99 24.04
C ARG A 23 5.14 -17.22 23.90
N SER A 24 4.35 -16.51 24.71
CA SER A 24 2.93 -16.42 24.49
C SER A 24 2.74 -15.93 23.05
N LYS A 25 1.91 -16.64 22.27
CA LYS A 25 1.48 -16.15 20.96
C LYS A 25 0.51 -14.99 21.19
N THR A 26 1.05 -13.83 21.53
CA THR A 26 0.32 -12.58 21.33
C THR A 26 0.14 -12.44 19.83
N LYS A 27 -1.08 -12.73 19.35
CA LYS A 27 -1.52 -12.19 18.06
C LYS A 27 -1.41 -10.67 18.20
N GLU A 28 -0.36 -10.09 17.67
CA GLU A 28 -0.34 -8.66 17.43
C GLU A 28 -1.62 -8.32 16.66
N PRO A 29 -2.43 -7.36 17.15
CA PRO A 29 -3.58 -6.94 16.38
C PRO A 29 -3.04 -6.39 15.07
N LYS A 30 -3.32 -7.09 13.96
CA LYS A 30 -3.10 -6.55 12.62
C LYS A 30 -4.04 -5.35 12.52
N MET A 31 -3.52 -4.17 12.85
CA MET A 31 -4.23 -2.90 12.65
C MET A 31 -4.58 -2.85 11.17
N SER A 32 -5.82 -3.23 10.83
CA SER A 32 -6.26 -3.20 9.45
C SER A 32 -6.38 -1.73 9.09
N SER A 33 -5.48 -1.23 8.26
CA SER A 33 -5.64 0.11 7.71
C SER A 33 -6.97 0.19 6.97
N ASP A 34 -7.70 1.29 7.15
CA ASP A 34 -8.88 1.62 6.34
C ASP A 34 -8.52 2.02 4.91
N ALA A 35 -7.22 2.06 4.60
CA ALA A 35 -6.72 2.41 3.28
C ALA A 35 -7.30 1.51 2.19
N ILE A 36 -7.66 2.16 1.09
CA ILE A 36 -8.23 1.53 -0.10
C ILE A 36 -7.23 1.64 -1.22
N TYR A 37 -7.01 0.52 -1.91
CA TYR A 37 -6.22 0.46 -3.13
C TYR A 37 -7.17 0.25 -4.31
N ASN A 38 -6.99 1.01 -5.37
CA ASN A 38 -7.60 0.70 -6.67
C ASN A 38 -6.50 0.40 -7.68
N ILE A 39 -6.72 -0.64 -8.49
CA ILE A 39 -5.99 -0.90 -9.72
C ILE A 39 -7.02 -0.78 -10.84
N VAL A 40 -6.86 0.22 -11.70
CA VAL A 40 -7.79 0.51 -12.79
C VAL A 40 -7.10 0.26 -14.12
N LYS A 41 -7.68 -0.61 -14.95
CA LYS A 41 -7.22 -0.81 -16.33
C LYS A 41 -8.12 -0.04 -17.27
N LEU A 42 -7.49 0.80 -18.09
CA LEU A 42 -8.08 1.52 -19.20
C LEU A 42 -7.59 0.92 -20.50
N VAL A 43 -8.51 0.66 -21.42
CA VAL A 43 -8.21 0.18 -22.76
C VAL A 43 -8.63 1.28 -23.75
N PRO A 44 -7.69 2.12 -24.22
CA PRO A 44 -7.95 3.11 -25.25
C PRO A 44 -8.42 2.47 -26.57
N LYS A 45 -9.19 3.22 -27.34
CA LYS A 45 -9.46 2.90 -28.75
C LYS A 45 -8.17 3.05 -29.57
N PRO A 46 -8.06 2.41 -30.76
CA PRO A 46 -6.93 2.63 -31.67
C PRO A 46 -6.70 4.12 -31.92
N GLY A 47 -5.45 4.57 -31.73
CA GLY A 47 -5.06 5.97 -31.91
C GLY A 47 -5.56 6.94 -30.83
N LYS A 48 -6.05 6.46 -29.68
CA LYS A 48 -6.52 7.29 -28.56
C LYS A 48 -5.67 7.24 -27.31
N TYR A 49 -4.48 6.62 -27.38
CA TYR A 49 -3.61 6.44 -26.23
C TYR A 49 -3.19 7.79 -25.62
N ASP A 50 -2.70 8.71 -26.46
CA ASP A 50 -2.18 10.00 -26.00
C ASP A 50 -3.27 10.86 -25.36
N GLU A 51 -4.50 10.89 -25.89
CA GLU A 51 -5.59 11.62 -25.25
C GLU A 51 -5.98 11.06 -23.88
N VAL A 52 -5.83 9.73 -23.67
CA VAL A 52 -6.05 9.10 -22.37
C VAL A 52 -4.95 9.51 -21.39
N VAL A 53 -3.69 9.52 -21.82
CA VAL A 53 -2.55 9.96 -21.01
C VAL A 53 -2.69 11.44 -20.64
N GLU A 54 -2.98 12.32 -21.59
CA GLU A 54 -3.18 13.75 -21.34
C GLU A 54 -4.34 14.03 -20.37
N ALA A 55 -5.44 13.28 -20.49
CA ALA A 55 -6.55 13.39 -19.57
C ALA A 55 -6.14 12.98 -18.14
N PHE A 56 -5.39 11.89 -18.01
CA PHE A 56 -4.86 11.42 -16.74
C PHE A 56 -3.88 12.43 -16.12
N GLU A 57 -2.92 12.95 -16.89
CA GLU A 57 -1.95 13.94 -16.42
C GLU A 57 -2.61 15.20 -15.87
N ALA A 58 -3.67 15.68 -16.55
CA ALA A 58 -4.42 16.83 -16.08
C ALA A 58 -5.08 16.58 -14.71
N LEU A 59 -5.67 15.40 -14.53
CA LEU A 59 -6.25 15.01 -13.24
C LEU A 59 -5.17 14.80 -12.17
N ALA A 60 -4.07 14.13 -12.50
CA ALA A 60 -2.97 13.89 -11.58
C ALA A 60 -2.35 15.19 -11.04
N LYS A 61 -2.17 16.21 -11.89
CA LYS A 61 -1.72 17.55 -11.48
C LYS A 61 -2.69 18.19 -10.47
N HIS A 62 -3.99 18.06 -10.69
CA HIS A 62 -4.99 18.55 -9.76
C HIS A 62 -4.93 17.81 -8.41
N ILE A 63 -4.89 16.48 -8.43
CA ILE A 63 -4.80 15.65 -7.22
C ILE A 63 -3.55 16.02 -6.41
N GLN A 64 -2.40 16.14 -7.07
CA GLN A 64 -1.15 16.49 -6.40
C GLN A 64 -1.25 17.85 -5.68
N ALA A 65 -1.95 18.82 -6.27
CA ALA A 65 -2.07 20.15 -5.71
C ALA A 65 -3.17 20.28 -4.63
N HIS A 66 -4.24 19.48 -4.69
CA HIS A 66 -5.45 19.72 -3.88
C HIS A 66 -5.92 18.54 -3.04
N GLU A 67 -5.56 17.30 -3.38
CA GLU A 67 -6.03 16.08 -2.72
C GLU A 67 -4.94 15.45 -1.84
N HIS A 68 -4.52 16.14 -0.77
CA HIS A 68 -3.41 15.69 0.08
C HIS A 68 -3.63 14.36 0.82
N LYS A 69 -4.87 13.85 0.87
CA LYS A 69 -5.19 12.53 1.42
C LYS A 69 -5.01 11.39 0.41
N THR A 70 -5.02 11.69 -0.88
CA THR A 70 -4.75 10.70 -1.93
C THR A 70 -3.23 10.42 -1.95
N GLN A 71 -2.83 9.23 -1.50
CA GLN A 71 -1.44 8.93 -1.14
C GLN A 71 -0.60 8.40 -2.30
N ILE A 72 -1.23 7.63 -3.20
CA ILE A 72 -0.59 7.08 -4.40
C ILE A 72 -1.53 7.38 -5.56
N TYR A 73 -1.00 7.95 -6.64
CA TYR A 73 -1.73 8.17 -7.88
C TYR A 73 -0.76 8.23 -9.05
N PHE A 74 -0.60 7.12 -9.77
CA PHE A 74 0.25 7.06 -10.95
C PHE A 74 -0.33 6.10 -11.99
N ALA A 75 0.11 6.24 -13.22
CA ALA A 75 -0.21 5.34 -14.31
C ALA A 75 1.04 4.68 -14.86
N ILE A 76 0.91 3.42 -15.28
CA ILE A 76 1.95 2.65 -15.98
C ILE A 76 1.36 2.01 -17.24
N ARG A 77 2.22 1.78 -18.22
CA ARG A 77 1.90 1.06 -19.45
C ARG A 77 2.51 -0.34 -19.40
N PRO A 78 1.72 -1.42 -19.47
CA PRO A 78 2.27 -2.76 -19.63
C PRO A 78 3.06 -2.88 -20.94
N GLU A 79 4.13 -3.67 -20.94
CA GLU A 79 4.95 -3.88 -22.13
C GLU A 79 4.12 -4.50 -23.27
N GLY A 80 4.30 -3.96 -24.48
CA GLY A 80 3.65 -4.49 -25.68
C GLY A 80 2.14 -4.24 -25.79
N THR A 81 1.54 -3.44 -24.91
CA THR A 81 0.11 -3.08 -24.99
C THR A 81 -0.09 -1.57 -25.13
N ASP A 82 -1.28 -1.16 -25.54
CA ASP A 82 -1.76 0.23 -25.44
C ASP A 82 -2.64 0.43 -24.21
N GLU A 83 -2.54 -0.44 -23.20
CA GLU A 83 -3.32 -0.31 -21.97
C GLU A 83 -2.68 0.72 -21.03
N LEU A 84 -3.51 1.37 -20.22
CA LEU A 84 -3.06 2.21 -19.12
C LEU A 84 -3.55 1.61 -17.79
N ILE A 85 -2.61 1.29 -16.89
CA ILE A 85 -2.90 0.78 -15.55
C ILE A 85 -2.69 1.91 -14.56
N ILE A 86 -3.76 2.34 -13.89
CA ILE A 86 -3.71 3.33 -12.83
C ILE A 86 -3.64 2.61 -11.49
N VAL A 87 -2.72 3.04 -10.64
CA VAL A 87 -2.55 2.56 -9.27
C VAL A 87 -2.84 3.71 -8.31
N GLU A 88 -3.81 3.48 -7.44
CA GLU A 88 -4.35 4.49 -6.54
C GLU A 88 -4.33 3.99 -5.09
N LYS A 89 -4.08 4.88 -4.15
CA LYS A 89 -4.21 4.63 -2.71
C LYS A 89 -4.89 5.81 -2.02
N TYR A 90 -5.95 5.50 -1.28
CA TYR A 90 -6.73 6.45 -0.49
C TYR A 90 -6.61 6.11 1.00
N THR A 91 -6.72 7.11 1.87
CA THR A 91 -6.67 6.88 3.33
C THR A 91 -7.83 6.03 3.82
N ASP A 92 -9.00 6.18 3.19
CA ASP A 92 -10.26 5.57 3.59
C ASP A 92 -11.34 5.74 2.49
N ALA A 93 -12.55 5.23 2.77
CA ALA A 93 -13.70 5.33 1.86
C ALA A 93 -14.23 6.76 1.66
N ALA A 94 -14.07 7.64 2.65
CA ALA A 94 -14.51 9.02 2.53
C ALA A 94 -13.58 9.81 1.60
N ASN A 95 -12.26 9.59 1.68
CA ASN A 95 -11.29 10.15 0.74
C ASN A 95 -11.55 9.69 -0.70
N LEU A 96 -11.82 8.40 -0.93
CA LEU A 96 -12.18 7.92 -2.27
C LEU A 96 -13.49 8.55 -2.78
N LYS A 97 -14.49 8.71 -1.91
CA LYS A 97 -15.75 9.37 -2.27
C LYS A 97 -15.55 10.84 -2.62
N GLU A 98 -14.73 11.54 -1.84
CA GLU A 98 -14.34 12.93 -2.07
C GLU A 98 -13.66 13.06 -3.44
N HIS A 99 -12.63 12.26 -3.71
CA HIS A 99 -11.95 12.17 -5.00
C HIS A 99 -12.92 11.99 -6.17
N ALA A 100 -13.81 10.99 -6.11
CA ALA A 100 -14.78 10.70 -7.17
C ALA A 100 -15.87 11.77 -7.33
N SER A 101 -16.01 12.68 -6.35
CA SER A 101 -17.02 13.74 -6.37
C SER A 101 -16.54 15.07 -6.94
N THR A 102 -15.22 15.26 -7.08
CA THR A 102 -14.62 16.50 -7.57
C THR A 102 -15.07 16.83 -8.99
N GLN A 103 -15.05 18.11 -9.33
CA GLN A 103 -15.42 18.54 -10.68
C GLN A 103 -14.37 18.07 -11.70
N GLU A 104 -13.11 17.98 -11.29
CA GLU A 104 -11.97 17.54 -12.07
C GLU A 104 -12.06 16.06 -12.39
N PHE A 105 -12.43 15.21 -11.43
CA PHE A 105 -12.70 13.79 -11.71
C PHE A 105 -13.86 13.61 -12.70
N LYS A 106 -14.93 14.41 -12.55
CA LYS A 106 -16.06 14.41 -13.50
C LYS A 106 -15.65 14.88 -14.90
N ASN A 107 -14.81 15.91 -14.99
CA ASN A 107 -14.25 16.41 -16.25
C ASN A 107 -13.38 15.34 -16.92
N PHE A 108 -12.50 14.70 -16.15
CA PHE A 108 -11.67 13.58 -16.57
C PHE A 108 -12.54 12.45 -17.13
N SER A 109 -13.54 12.00 -16.37
CA SER A 109 -14.45 10.91 -16.77
C SER A 109 -15.15 11.21 -18.10
N ARG A 110 -15.61 12.45 -18.31
CA ARG A 110 -16.23 12.89 -19.58
C ARG A 110 -15.26 12.90 -20.75
N ARG A 111 -14.02 13.37 -20.56
CA ARG A 111 -12.97 13.35 -21.58
C ARG A 111 -12.52 11.92 -21.92
N LEU A 112 -12.48 11.06 -20.90
CA LEU A 112 -11.98 9.70 -21.00
C LEU A 112 -12.96 8.77 -21.72
N ALA A 113 -14.24 8.83 -21.38
CA ALA A 113 -15.26 7.91 -21.89
C ALA A 113 -15.26 7.70 -23.42
N PRO A 114 -15.22 8.75 -24.28
CA PRO A 114 -15.20 8.54 -25.73
C PRO A 114 -13.90 7.91 -26.25
N CYS A 115 -12.81 7.96 -25.49
CA CYS A 115 -11.50 7.44 -25.86
C CYS A 115 -11.32 5.95 -25.55
N LEU A 116 -12.19 5.33 -24.76
CA LEU A 116 -12.05 3.93 -24.32
C LEU A 116 -12.79 2.94 -25.22
N ALA A 117 -12.16 1.82 -25.52
CA ALA A 117 -12.74 0.71 -26.26
C ALA A 117 -13.76 -0.09 -25.43
N GLN A 118 -13.65 -0.01 -24.10
CA GLN A 118 -14.53 -0.67 -23.14
C GLN A 118 -14.59 0.13 -21.83
N PRO A 119 -15.58 -0.11 -20.95
CA PRO A 119 -15.60 0.48 -19.62
C PRO A 119 -14.31 0.18 -18.83
N PRO A 120 -13.87 1.08 -17.94
CA PRO A 120 -12.75 0.82 -17.04
C PRO A 120 -12.94 -0.47 -16.23
N GLU A 121 -11.91 -1.32 -16.15
CA GLU A 121 -11.88 -2.47 -15.25
C GLU A 121 -11.22 -2.04 -13.93
N MET A 122 -11.98 -2.01 -12.84
CA MET A 122 -11.50 -1.58 -11.53
C MET A 122 -11.43 -2.75 -10.54
N LYS A 123 -10.26 -2.92 -9.91
CA LYS A 123 -10.04 -3.86 -8.81
C LYS A 123 -9.77 -3.08 -7.54
N ARG A 124 -10.74 -3.08 -6.62
CA ARG A 124 -10.59 -2.51 -5.28
C ARG A 124 -9.99 -3.55 -4.34
N SER A 125 -9.04 -3.15 -3.51
CA SER A 125 -8.39 -4.04 -2.55
C SER A 125 -7.97 -3.31 -1.27
N LYS A 126 -7.48 -4.09 -0.29
CA LYS A 126 -6.84 -3.62 0.94
C LYS A 126 -5.37 -4.05 0.94
N PHE A 127 -4.56 -3.36 1.75
CA PHE A 127 -3.18 -3.79 1.96
C PHE A 127 -3.12 -5.21 2.54
N LEU A 128 -2.34 -6.09 1.91
CA LEU A 128 -2.18 -7.48 2.36
C LEU A 128 -0.88 -7.68 3.14
N THR A 129 0.26 -7.30 2.54
CA THR A 129 1.64 -7.48 3.05
C THR A 129 2.63 -6.63 2.24
N GLY A 130 3.88 -6.46 2.71
CA GLY A 130 4.96 -5.75 2.01
C GLY A 130 5.20 -4.31 2.51
N PHE A 131 5.52 -3.40 1.58
CA PHE A 131 5.65 -1.96 1.83
C PHE A 131 5.01 -1.20 0.65
N ASP A 132 4.30 -0.11 0.92
CA ASP A 132 3.55 0.70 -0.07
C ASP A 132 4.16 2.10 -0.25
N GLY A 133 5.35 2.32 0.30
CA GLY A 133 6.14 3.53 0.19
C GLY A 133 7.52 3.32 0.82
N ARG A 134 8.49 4.10 0.38
CA ARG A 134 9.79 4.26 1.04
C ARG A 134 9.97 5.74 1.34
N SER A 135 10.44 6.08 2.53
CA SER A 135 10.89 7.44 2.80
C SER A 135 11.94 7.82 1.75
N LYS A 136 11.88 9.04 1.21
CA LYS A 136 12.95 9.55 0.34
C LYS A 136 14.27 9.46 1.12
N ILE A 137 15.24 8.74 0.57
CA ILE A 137 16.65 8.78 1.03
C ILE A 137 17.27 10.04 0.46
#